data_AF-A0A661FGZ5-F1
#
_entry.id   AF-A0A661FGZ5-F1
#
_cell.length_a   1.000
_cell.length_b   1.000
_cell.length_c   1.000
_cell.angle_alpha   90.00
_cell.angle_beta   90.00
_cell.angle_gamma   90.00
#
_symmetry.space_group_name_H-M   'P 1'
#
loop_
_entity.id
_entity.type
_entity.pdbx_description
1 polymer ?
#
loop_
_entity_poly.entity_id
_entity_poly.type
_entity_poly.pdbx_seq_one_letter_code
_entity_poly.pdbx_strand_id
1 'polypeptide(L)'
;MGCNSRKLSKIIINDCCCVFQIQEVRKVRKDFQKITSLSGQMLIKARNSEWDDLLEIESERSALMAAFFSKPLAGLAKHYVAEGIRLILETDREVMELSAARRKVLRSSLSKMGKGRNAVQAYATSV
;
A
#
# COMPACT_ATOMS: atom_id res chain seq x y z
N MET A 1 -31.11 31.66 -25.17
CA MET A 1 -32.06 30.68 -25.73
C MET A 1 -31.78 29.36 -25.02
N GLY A 2 -32.50 28.88 -24.01
CA GLY A 2 -33.93 28.95 -23.73
C GLY A 2 -34.60 27.61 -24.07
N CYS A 3 -34.18 26.50 -23.44
CA CYS A 3 -34.84 25.20 -23.63
C CYS A 3 -36.14 25.17 -22.80
N ASN A 4 -37.26 25.34 -23.49
CA ASN A 4 -38.61 25.45 -22.97
C ASN A 4 -39.18 24.06 -22.63
N SER A 5 -39.53 23.88 -21.37
CA SER A 5 -40.21 22.71 -20.81
C SER A 5 -41.61 22.54 -21.39
N ARG A 6 -41.90 21.40 -22.02
CA ARG A 6 -43.24 20.80 -21.94
C ARG A 6 -43.22 19.32 -22.34
N LYS A 7 -43.46 18.48 -21.32
CA LYS A 7 -43.84 17.06 -21.35
C LYS A 7 -42.78 16.10 -21.91
N LEU A 8 -41.92 15.59 -21.01
CA LEU A 8 -41.34 14.22 -20.97
C LEU A 8 -40.36 14.07 -19.77
N SER A 9 -40.52 14.89 -18.72
CA SER A 9 -39.44 15.26 -17.80
C SER A 9 -39.35 14.45 -16.50
N LYS A 10 -39.71 13.16 -16.48
CA LYS A 10 -39.55 12.34 -15.26
C LYS A 10 -38.89 10.97 -15.41
N ILE A 11 -38.68 10.46 -16.63
CA ILE A 11 -38.11 9.11 -16.82
C ILE A 11 -36.64 9.18 -17.29
N ILE A 12 -36.28 10.09 -18.19
CA ILE A 12 -34.93 10.09 -18.80
C ILE A 12 -33.84 10.69 -17.88
N ILE A 13 -34.20 11.55 -16.92
CA ILE A 13 -33.23 12.13 -15.97
C ILE A 13 -32.74 11.08 -14.94
N ASN A 14 -33.57 10.07 -14.64
CA ASN A 14 -33.24 9.06 -13.62
C ASN A 14 -32.23 8.02 -14.13
N ASP A 15 -32.17 7.79 -15.44
CA ASP A 15 -31.25 6.80 -16.03
C ASP A 15 -29.82 7.35 -16.22
N CYS A 16 -29.66 8.64 -16.57
CA CYS A 16 -28.32 9.24 -16.73
C CYS A 16 -27.58 9.46 -15.39
N CYS A 17 -28.30 9.81 -14.32
CA CYS A 17 -27.69 10.06 -13.01
C CYS A 17 -27.17 8.75 -12.36
N CYS A 18 -27.92 7.66 -12.53
CA CYS A 18 -27.57 6.34 -11.98
C CYS A 18 -26.34 5.73 -12.70
N VAL A 19 -26.26 5.87 -14.04
CA VAL A 19 -25.11 5.38 -14.83
C VAL A 19 -23.81 6.11 -14.47
N PHE A 20 -23.86 7.42 -14.21
CA PHE A 20 -22.69 8.21 -13.82
C PHE A 20 -22.17 7.81 -12.42
N GLN A 21 -23.07 7.59 -11.46
CA GLN A 21 -22.70 7.10 -10.11
C GLN A 21 -22.09 5.69 -10.15
N ILE A 22 -22.52 4.81 -11.06
CA ILE A 22 -21.98 3.45 -11.19
C ILE A 22 -20.55 3.46 -11.78
N GLN A 23 -20.25 4.35 -12.74
CA GLN A 23 -18.92 4.42 -13.34
C GLN A 23 -17.86 4.97 -12.38
N GLU A 24 -18.20 5.98 -11.59
CA GLU A 24 -17.28 6.59 -10.62
C GLU A 24 -16.91 5.60 -9.50
N VAL A 25 -17.89 4.86 -8.97
CA VAL A 25 -17.67 3.82 -7.95
C VAL A 25 -16.81 2.67 -8.48
N ARG A 26 -16.99 2.26 -9.75
CA ARG A 26 -16.15 1.21 -10.37
C ARG A 26 -14.69 1.63 -10.50
N LYS A 27 -14.44 2.88 -10.89
CA LYS A 27 -13.07 3.39 -11.01
C LYS A 27 -12.37 3.41 -9.65
N VAL A 28 -13.03 3.98 -8.63
CA VAL A 28 -12.49 4.02 -7.26
C VAL A 28 -12.17 2.62 -6.75
N ARG A 29 -13.04 1.63 -7.00
CA ARG A 29 -12.78 0.23 -6.65
C ARG A 29 -11.53 -0.31 -7.31
N LYS A 30 -11.36 -0.10 -8.63
CA LYS A 30 -10.21 -0.61 -9.39
C LYS A 30 -8.90 0.02 -8.91
N ASP A 31 -8.88 1.34 -8.74
CA ASP A 31 -7.70 2.08 -8.30
C ASP A 31 -7.29 1.64 -6.88
N PHE A 32 -8.26 1.46 -5.98
CA PHE A 32 -8.00 0.99 -4.63
C PHE A 32 -7.59 -0.48 -4.56
N GLN A 33 -8.15 -1.36 -5.42
CA GLN A 33 -7.72 -2.76 -5.53
C GLN A 33 -6.25 -2.89 -5.93
N LYS A 34 -5.75 -1.99 -6.78
CA LYS A 34 -4.33 -1.99 -7.14
C LYS A 34 -3.46 -1.64 -5.92
N ILE A 35 -3.87 -0.66 -5.12
CA ILE A 35 -3.16 -0.30 -3.86
C ILE A 35 -3.12 -1.49 -2.91
N THR A 36 -4.27 -2.12 -2.63
CA THR A 36 -4.33 -3.27 -1.70
C THR A 36 -3.56 -4.48 -2.22
N SER A 37 -3.55 -4.70 -3.54
CA SER A 37 -2.73 -5.74 -4.17
C SER A 37 -1.23 -5.47 -3.99
N LEU A 38 -0.77 -4.23 -4.16
CA LEU A 38 0.62 -3.86 -3.92
C LEU A 38 0.99 -4.07 -2.44
N SER A 39 0.13 -3.70 -1.49
CA SER A 39 0.36 -3.99 -0.06
C SER A 39 0.55 -5.49 0.19
N GLY A 40 -0.31 -6.35 -0.39
CA GLY A 40 -0.15 -7.81 -0.30
C GLY A 40 1.17 -8.31 -0.90
N GLN A 41 1.61 -7.73 -2.03
CA GLN A 41 2.89 -8.06 -2.64
C GLN A 41 4.08 -7.64 -1.76
N MET A 42 4.03 -6.45 -1.14
CA MET A 42 5.04 -6.02 -0.17
C MET A 42 5.18 -7.04 0.97
N LEU A 43 4.07 -7.58 1.45
CA LEU A 43 4.11 -8.59 2.50
C LEU A 43 4.80 -9.88 2.05
N ILE A 44 4.49 -10.36 0.85
CA ILE A 44 5.13 -11.54 0.25
C ILE A 44 6.65 -11.29 0.13
N LYS A 45 7.05 -10.14 -0.40
CA LYS A 45 8.47 -9.76 -0.52
C LYS A 45 9.16 -9.69 0.84
N ALA A 46 8.52 -9.10 1.85
CA ALA A 46 9.04 -9.04 3.21
C ALA A 46 9.25 -10.44 3.82
N ARG A 47 8.27 -11.34 3.66
CA ARG A 47 8.36 -12.73 4.14
C ARG A 47 9.49 -13.50 3.45
N ASN A 48 9.73 -13.23 2.18
CA ASN A 48 10.83 -13.83 1.41
C ASN A 48 12.18 -13.12 1.60
N SER A 49 12.24 -12.04 2.39
CA SER A 49 13.43 -11.20 2.54
C SER A 49 13.93 -10.54 1.24
N GLU A 50 13.04 -10.31 0.28
CA GLU A 50 13.29 -9.64 -1.00
C GLU A 50 13.12 -8.12 -0.84
N TRP A 51 14.05 -7.48 -0.13
CA TRP A 51 13.89 -6.09 0.34
C TRP A 51 14.03 -5.04 -0.77
N ASP A 52 14.87 -5.27 -1.77
CA ASP A 52 15.07 -4.32 -2.87
C ASP A 52 13.77 -4.21 -3.70
N ASP A 53 13.20 -5.35 -4.09
CA ASP A 53 11.90 -5.42 -4.76
C ASP A 53 10.77 -4.81 -3.90
N LEU A 54 10.82 -4.99 -2.58
CA LEU A 54 9.84 -4.39 -1.67
C LEU A 54 9.86 -2.86 -1.76
N LEU A 55 11.05 -2.24 -1.85
CA LEU A 55 11.19 -0.79 -1.94
C LEU A 55 10.63 -0.25 -3.27
N GLU A 56 10.81 -0.96 -4.37
CA GLU A 56 10.22 -0.57 -5.66
C GLU A 56 8.69 -0.57 -5.60
N ILE A 57 8.11 -1.63 -5.01
CA ILE A 57 6.65 -1.77 -4.82
C ILE A 57 6.12 -0.72 -3.86
N GLU A 58 6.84 -0.43 -2.77
CA GLU A 58 6.47 0.60 -1.80
C GLU A 58 6.38 1.98 -2.46
N SER A 59 7.38 2.33 -3.29
CA SER A 59 7.39 3.58 -4.05
C SER A 59 6.19 3.69 -4.99
N GLU A 60 5.87 2.63 -5.76
CA GLU A 60 4.68 2.59 -6.63
C GLU A 60 3.40 2.77 -5.80
N ARG A 61 3.26 2.01 -4.70
CA ARG A 61 2.07 2.05 -3.83
C ARG A 61 1.87 3.45 -3.23
N SER A 62 2.94 4.06 -2.74
CA SER A 62 2.90 5.38 -2.09
C SER A 62 2.48 6.48 -3.07
N ALA A 63 2.96 6.44 -4.31
CA ALA A 63 2.51 7.34 -5.38
C ALA A 63 1.01 7.16 -5.69
N LEU A 64 0.54 5.91 -5.81
CA LEU A 64 -0.87 5.61 -6.07
C LEU A 64 -1.78 6.02 -4.89
N MET A 65 -1.35 5.80 -3.65
CA MET A 65 -2.07 6.25 -2.46
C MET A 65 -2.22 7.76 -2.43
N ALA A 66 -1.14 8.51 -2.68
CA ALA A 66 -1.18 9.97 -2.73
C ALA A 66 -2.15 10.47 -3.80
N ALA A 67 -2.10 9.89 -5.01
CA ALA A 67 -3.01 10.22 -6.09
C ALA A 67 -4.47 9.87 -5.75
N PHE A 68 -4.71 8.70 -5.15
CA PHE A 68 -6.05 8.22 -4.81
C PHE A 68 -6.73 9.09 -3.75
N PHE A 69 -6.01 9.46 -2.70
CA PHE A 69 -6.54 10.29 -1.61
C PHE A 69 -6.48 11.81 -1.89
N SER A 70 -5.98 12.23 -3.05
CA SER A 70 -6.00 13.64 -3.48
C SER A 70 -7.41 14.19 -3.70
N LYS A 71 -8.42 13.31 -3.83
CA LYS A 71 -9.83 13.67 -4.04
C LYS A 71 -10.69 13.06 -2.94
N PRO A 72 -11.71 13.79 -2.44
CA PRO A 72 -12.61 13.27 -1.43
C PRO A 72 -13.44 12.10 -1.99
N LEU A 73 -13.54 11.03 -1.20
CA LEU A 73 -14.40 9.88 -1.52
C LEU A 73 -15.87 10.20 -1.18
N ALA A 74 -16.81 9.78 -2.01
CA ALA A 74 -18.25 9.97 -1.81
C ALA A 74 -19.01 8.64 -1.68
N GLY A 75 -20.12 8.65 -0.92
CA GLY A 75 -21.09 7.56 -0.86
C GLY A 75 -20.51 6.20 -0.44
N LEU A 76 -21.00 5.13 -1.10
CA LEU A 76 -20.70 3.72 -0.80
C LEU A 76 -19.20 3.37 -0.90
N ALA A 77 -18.42 4.14 -1.66
CA ALA A 77 -16.98 3.91 -1.79
C ALA A 77 -16.22 4.07 -0.46
N LYS A 78 -16.73 4.89 0.47
CA LYS A 78 -16.08 5.09 1.78
C LYS A 78 -16.01 3.81 2.61
N HIS A 79 -17.08 3.01 2.62
CA HIS A 79 -17.12 1.78 3.41
C HIS A 79 -16.13 0.74 2.88
N TYR A 80 -16.14 0.53 1.56
CA TYR A 80 -15.19 -0.37 0.89
C TYR A 80 -13.73 0.05 1.14
N VAL A 81 -13.44 1.34 1.01
CA VAL A 81 -12.08 1.86 1.25
C VAL A 81 -11.68 1.72 2.72
N ALA A 82 -12.59 1.96 3.66
CA ALA A 82 -12.30 1.83 5.09
C ALA A 82 -11.89 0.40 5.48
N GLU A 83 -12.55 -0.62 4.93
CA GLU A 83 -12.17 -2.02 5.16
C GLU A 83 -10.78 -2.32 4.59
N GLY A 84 -10.49 -1.90 3.36
CA GLY A 84 -9.15 -2.13 2.79
C GLY A 84 -8.05 -1.32 3.47
N ILE A 85 -8.34 -0.15 4.04
CA ILE A 85 -7.36 0.60 4.85
C ILE A 85 -6.93 -0.24 6.07
N ARG A 86 -7.86 -0.93 6.74
CA ARG A 86 -7.51 -1.80 7.87
C ARG A 86 -6.56 -2.92 7.44
N LEU A 87 -6.83 -3.55 6.31
CA LEU A 87 -5.96 -4.59 5.75
C LEU A 87 -4.57 -4.04 5.40
N ILE A 88 -4.50 -2.83 4.82
CA ILE A 88 -3.23 -2.15 4.52
C ILE A 88 -2.45 -1.90 5.81
N LEU A 89 -3.10 -1.39 6.87
CA LEU A 89 -2.44 -1.11 8.15
C LEU A 89 -1.92 -2.38 8.84
N GLU A 90 -2.68 -3.46 8.79
CA GLU A 90 -2.25 -4.77 9.32
C GLU A 90 -1.05 -5.30 8.53
N THR A 91 -1.11 -5.21 7.20
CA THR A 91 -0.01 -5.60 6.32
C THR A 91 1.26 -4.80 6.58
N ASP A 92 1.15 -3.48 6.66
CA ASP A 92 2.28 -2.58 6.90
C ASP A 92 2.89 -2.84 8.29
N ARG A 93 2.07 -3.18 9.29
CA ARG A 93 2.55 -3.61 10.61
C ARG A 93 3.40 -4.87 10.52
N GLU A 94 2.93 -5.91 9.83
CA GLU A 94 3.68 -7.16 9.69
C GLU A 94 5.01 -6.94 8.94
N VAL A 95 5.00 -6.13 7.87
CA VAL A 95 6.23 -5.73 7.15
C VAL A 95 7.23 -5.03 8.09
N MET A 96 6.74 -4.11 8.94
CA MET A 96 7.58 -3.43 9.92
C MET A 96 8.18 -4.41 10.94
N GLU A 97 7.40 -5.35 11.45
CA GLU A 97 7.85 -6.37 12.41
C GLU A 97 8.93 -7.28 11.79
N LEU A 98 8.71 -7.77 10.56
CA LEU A 98 9.68 -8.57 9.81
C LEU A 98 10.99 -7.81 9.59
N SER A 99 10.90 -6.54 9.19
CA SER A 99 12.08 -5.69 8.97
C SER A 99 12.88 -5.46 10.26
N ALA A 100 12.19 -5.27 11.40
CA ALA A 100 12.81 -5.06 12.70
C ALA A 100 13.54 -6.33 13.17
N ALA A 101 12.90 -7.48 13.03
CA ALA A 101 13.50 -8.77 13.34
C ALA A 101 14.79 -9.00 12.52
N ARG A 102 14.76 -8.72 11.21
CA ARG A 102 15.93 -8.88 10.34
C ARG A 102 17.07 -7.92 10.72
N ARG A 103 16.78 -6.64 11.00
CA ARG A 103 17.79 -5.67 11.47
C ARG A 103 18.45 -6.12 12.78
N LYS A 104 17.69 -6.70 13.71
CA LYS A 104 18.21 -7.25 14.96
C LYS A 104 19.19 -8.40 14.71
N VAL A 105 18.85 -9.33 13.81
CA VAL A 105 19.74 -10.44 13.41
C VAL A 105 21.02 -9.91 12.78
N LEU A 106 20.92 -8.98 11.83
CA LEU A 106 22.09 -8.40 11.15
C LEU A 106 23.04 -7.72 12.13
N ARG A 107 22.50 -6.92 13.06
CA ARG A 107 23.29 -6.25 14.11
C ARG A 107 24.03 -7.25 15.00
N SER A 108 23.37 -8.35 15.37
CA SER A 108 23.97 -9.43 16.16
C SER A 108 25.12 -10.09 15.40
N SER A 109 24.93 -10.42 14.12
CA SER A 109 25.97 -11.01 13.27
C SER A 109 27.17 -10.08 13.12
N LEU A 110 26.95 -8.79 12.87
CA LEU A 110 28.02 -7.80 12.75
C LEU A 110 28.83 -7.67 14.05
N SER A 111 28.16 -7.67 15.21
CA SER A 111 28.81 -7.64 16.52
C SER A 111 29.69 -8.87 16.74
N LYS A 112 29.21 -10.06 16.37
CA LYS A 112 29.98 -11.32 16.47
C LYS A 112 31.21 -11.29 15.58
N MET A 113 31.08 -10.81 14.33
CA MET A 113 32.23 -10.67 13.41
C MET A 113 33.28 -9.69 13.94
N GLY A 114 32.86 -8.56 14.52
CA GLY A 114 33.77 -7.60 15.14
C GLY A 114 34.56 -8.22 16.30
N LYS A 115 33.87 -8.97 17.18
CA LYS A 115 34.53 -9.72 18.27
C LYS A 115 35.51 -10.78 17.74
N GLY A 116 35.13 -11.49 16.67
CA GLY A 116 36.00 -12.46 16.01
C GLY A 116 37.27 -11.83 15.44
N ARG A 117 37.16 -10.69 14.73
CA ARG A 117 38.33 -9.93 14.26
C ARG A 117 39.24 -9.51 15.41
N ASN A 118 38.67 -8.99 16.50
CA ASN A 118 39.45 -8.56 17.65
C ASN A 118 40.20 -9.73 18.30
N ALA A 119 39.56 -10.90 18.40
CA ALA A 119 40.21 -12.10 18.93
C ALA A 119 41.37 -12.58 18.03
N VAL A 120 41.16 -12.65 16.71
CA VAL A 120 42.22 -13.01 15.75
C VAL A 120 43.39 -12.03 15.83
N GLN A 121 43.10 -10.72 15.90
CA GLN A 121 44.13 -9.70 16.04
C GLN A 121 44.93 -9.88 17.35
N ALA A 122 44.26 -10.11 18.48
CA ALA A 122 44.90 -10.30 19.77
C ALA A 122 45.88 -11.48 19.76
N TYR A 123 45.46 -12.62 19.18
CA TYR A 123 46.34 -13.79 19.02
C TYR A 123 47.50 -13.54 18.04
N ALA A 124 47.29 -12.76 16.98
CA ALA A 124 48.33 -12.44 16.01
C ALA A 124 49.40 -11.48 16.56
N THR A 125 49.06 -10.62 17.53
CA THR A 125 50.00 -9.67 18.17
C THR A 125 50.61 -10.16 19.47
N SER A 126 50.14 -11.29 20.01
CA SER A 126 50.68 -11.90 21.23
C SER A 126 51.80 -12.93 20.97
N VAL A 127 52.34 -12.95 19.76
CA VAL A 127 53.51 -13.74 19.32
C VAL A 127 54.61 -12.76 18.95
#